data_AF-A0A158KET6-F1
#
_entry.id   AF-A0A158KET6-F1
#
_cell.length_a   1.000
_cell.length_b   1.000
_cell.length_c   1.000
_cell.angle_alpha   90.00
_cell.angle_beta   90.00
_cell.angle_gamma   90.00
#
_symmetry.space_group_name_H-M   'P 1'
#
loop_
_entity.id
_entity.type
_entity.pdbx_description
1 polymer ?
#
loop_
_entity_poly.entity_id
_entity_poly.type
_entity_poly.pdbx_seq_one_letter_code
_entity_poly.pdbx_strand_id
1 'polypeptide(L)'
;MCTSYESNPKDRFDVFSLFPVPNFHYKPEIYKDYAAPIFRRIDGEYSTDAATFGIVPRKFIRQRVKAFDTMNARSESVGQKTSFRTAGMSCNSL
;
A
#
# COMPACT_ATOMS: atom_id res chain seq x y z
N MET A 1 -3.60 15.99 2.81
CA MET A 1 -3.85 14.55 3.09
C MET A 1 -4.22 13.92 1.77
N CYS A 2 -3.49 12.92 1.29
CA CYS A 2 -3.77 12.28 0.01
C CYS A 2 -4.89 11.24 0.19
N THR A 3 -5.97 11.34 -0.55
CA THR A 3 -7.11 10.39 -0.47
C THR A 3 -7.39 9.69 -1.80
N SER A 4 -6.70 10.12 -2.87
CA SER A 4 -6.59 9.42 -4.14
C SER A 4 -5.27 9.76 -4.81
N TYR A 5 -4.85 8.93 -5.76
CA TYR A 5 -3.69 9.18 -6.64
C TYR A 5 -3.87 8.48 -7.98
N GLU A 6 -3.14 8.95 -9.00
CA GLU A 6 -3.04 8.29 -10.29
C GLU A 6 -1.86 7.31 -10.28
N SER A 7 -2.15 6.02 -10.52
CA SER A 7 -1.16 4.95 -10.58
C SER A 7 -0.55 4.89 -11.97
N ASN A 8 0.72 4.48 -12.06
CA ASN A 8 1.37 4.27 -13.34
C ASN A 8 0.57 3.29 -14.21
N PRO A 9 0.28 3.64 -15.47
CA PRO A 9 -0.34 2.71 -16.38
C PRO A 9 0.66 1.59 -16.74
N LYS A 10 0.13 0.41 -17.11
CA LYS A 10 0.96 -0.79 -17.36
C LYS A 10 1.94 -0.62 -18.52
N ASP A 11 1.63 0.23 -19.48
CA ASP A 11 2.45 0.55 -20.64
C ASP A 11 3.64 1.48 -20.31
N ARG A 12 3.66 2.09 -19.12
CA ARG A 12 4.77 2.91 -18.59
C ARG A 12 5.36 2.35 -17.30
N PHE A 13 5.47 1.03 -17.22
CA PHE A 13 6.02 0.35 -16.05
C PHE A 13 7.55 0.19 -16.10
N ASP A 14 8.14 0.46 -17.26
CA ASP A 14 9.58 0.42 -17.55
C ASP A 14 10.40 1.35 -16.65
N VAL A 15 9.82 2.44 -16.14
CA VAL A 15 10.44 3.30 -15.12
C VAL A 15 10.79 2.58 -13.82
N PHE A 16 10.16 1.44 -13.53
CA PHE A 16 10.41 0.58 -12.37
C PHE A 16 11.05 -0.75 -12.78
N SER A 17 12.13 -0.69 -13.57
CA SER A 17 12.77 -1.86 -14.23
C SER A 17 13.24 -2.99 -13.30
N LEU A 18 13.43 -2.72 -12.01
CA LEU A 18 13.76 -3.75 -11.01
C LEU A 18 12.56 -4.66 -10.68
N PHE A 19 11.33 -4.19 -10.95
CA PHE A 19 10.11 -4.85 -10.54
C PHE A 19 9.34 -5.40 -11.76
N PRO A 20 8.77 -6.60 -11.66
CA PRO A 20 7.98 -7.17 -12.74
C PRO A 20 6.70 -6.35 -12.99
N VAL A 21 6.22 -6.35 -14.23
CA VAL A 21 4.95 -5.68 -14.59
C VAL A 21 3.78 -6.36 -13.85
N PRO A 22 2.84 -5.60 -13.26
CA PRO A 22 1.71 -6.17 -12.54
C PRO A 22 0.85 -7.06 -13.43
N ASN A 23 0.65 -8.31 -13.00
CA ASN A 23 -0.16 -9.30 -13.71
C ASN A 23 -1.66 -9.23 -13.36
N PHE A 24 -2.09 -8.27 -12.54
CA PHE A 24 -3.49 -8.06 -12.13
C PHE A 24 -4.04 -6.74 -12.67
N HIS A 25 -5.36 -6.57 -12.64
CA HIS A 25 -6.03 -5.33 -13.04
C HIS A 25 -6.14 -4.36 -11.85
N TYR A 26 -5.94 -3.07 -12.12
CA TYR A 26 -6.17 -1.97 -11.20
C TYR A 26 -6.66 -0.75 -12.00
N LYS A 27 -7.33 0.17 -11.31
CA LYS A 27 -7.81 1.41 -11.95
C LYS A 27 -6.67 2.42 -12.07
N PRO A 28 -6.66 3.29 -13.10
CA PRO A 28 -5.70 4.39 -13.17
C PRO A 28 -5.77 5.30 -11.95
N GLU A 29 -6.97 5.71 -11.52
CA GLU A 29 -7.16 6.44 -10.27
C GLU A 29 -7.51 5.50 -9.11
N ILE A 30 -6.72 5.56 -8.04
CA ILE A 30 -6.83 4.71 -6.87
C ILE A 30 -7.45 5.48 -5.70
N TYR A 31 -8.50 4.91 -5.13
CA TYR A 31 -9.17 5.40 -3.91
C TYR A 31 -9.02 4.38 -2.77
N LYS A 32 -9.46 4.76 -1.56
CA LYS A 32 -9.45 3.86 -0.39
C LYS A 32 -10.01 2.48 -0.72
N ASP A 33 -9.34 1.44 -0.23
CA ASP A 33 -9.71 0.03 -0.42
C ASP A 33 -9.64 -0.49 -1.87
N TYR A 34 -9.28 0.33 -2.87
CA TYR A 34 -9.02 -0.15 -4.23
C TYR A 34 -7.70 -0.91 -4.28
N ALA A 35 -7.66 -1.95 -5.12
CA ALA A 35 -6.44 -2.68 -5.41
C ALA A 35 -5.48 -1.79 -6.21
N ALA A 36 -4.23 -1.74 -5.80
CA ALA A 36 -3.16 -0.99 -6.42
C ALA A 36 -1.83 -1.74 -6.33
N PRO A 37 -0.90 -1.49 -7.27
CA PRO A 37 0.41 -2.09 -7.23
C PRO A 37 1.26 -1.55 -6.08
N ILE A 38 1.90 -2.46 -5.35
CA ILE A 38 2.98 -2.17 -4.41
C ILE A 38 4.24 -2.90 -4.84
N PHE A 39 5.37 -2.26 -4.58
CA PHE A 39 6.70 -2.80 -4.80
C PHE A 39 7.24 -3.38 -3.51
N ARG A 40 7.69 -4.63 -3.56
CA ARG A 40 8.28 -5.31 -2.41
C ARG A 40 9.60 -5.95 -2.78
N ARG A 41 10.48 -6.03 -1.79
CA ARG A 41 11.65 -6.88 -1.84
C ARG A 41 11.55 -7.87 -0.69
N ILE A 42 11.54 -9.15 -1.00
CA ILE A 42 11.41 -10.24 -0.02
C ILE A 42 12.50 -11.25 -0.32
N ASP A 43 13.31 -11.57 0.69
CA ASP A 43 14.40 -12.54 0.57
C ASP A 43 15.33 -12.27 -0.64
N GLY A 44 15.52 -10.98 -0.95
CA GLY A 44 16.35 -10.52 -2.06
C GLY A 44 15.64 -10.38 -3.41
N GLU A 45 14.45 -10.96 -3.59
CA GLU A 45 13.68 -10.93 -4.82
C GLU A 45 12.73 -9.73 -4.89
N TYR A 46 12.59 -9.15 -6.09
CA TYR A 46 11.68 -8.04 -6.35
C TYR A 46 10.32 -8.55 -6.84
N SER A 47 9.24 -8.06 -6.23
CA SER A 47 7.87 -8.41 -6.62
C SER A 47 6.97 -7.18 -6.74
N THR A 48 5.97 -7.29 -7.62
CA THR A 48 4.90 -6.31 -7.77
C THR A 48 3.58 -6.96 -7.46
N ASP A 49 2.95 -6.56 -6.35
CA ASP A 49 1.79 -7.24 -5.82
C ASP A 49 0.58 -6.32 -5.68
N ALA A 50 -0.61 -6.91 -5.68
CA ALA A 50 -1.83 -6.19 -5.39
C ALA A 50 -1.97 -5.97 -3.88
N ALA A 51 -2.14 -4.72 -3.47
CA ALA A 51 -2.54 -4.35 -2.12
C ALA A 51 -3.64 -3.29 -2.15
N THR A 52 -4.27 -3.03 -1.00
CA THR A 52 -5.30 -2.01 -0.87
C THR A 52 -4.69 -0.65 -0.50
N PHE A 53 -5.24 0.44 -1.02
CA PHE A 53 -4.89 1.77 -0.54
C PHE A 53 -5.47 2.01 0.87
N GLY A 54 -4.64 1.72 1.87
CA GLY A 54 -4.95 1.74 3.29
C GLY A 54 -4.48 0.46 3.98
N ILE A 55 -3.71 0.60 5.07
CA ILE A 55 -3.12 -0.55 5.78
C ILE A 55 -4.17 -1.45 6.43
N VAL A 56 -5.30 -0.87 6.87
CA VAL A 56 -6.41 -1.65 7.44
C VAL A 56 -7.64 -1.46 6.56
N PRO A 57 -7.94 -2.43 5.67
CA PRO A 57 -9.14 -2.42 4.86
C PRO A 57 -10.42 -2.34 5.69
N ARG A 58 -11.44 -1.63 5.18
CA ARG A 58 -12.73 -1.48 5.89
C ARG A 58 -13.37 -2.82 6.25
N LYS A 59 -13.24 -3.85 5.39
CA LYS A 59 -13.79 -5.19 5.62
C LYS A 59 -13.25 -5.90 6.87
N PHE A 60 -12.09 -5.48 7.38
CA PHE A 60 -11.48 -6.03 8.59
C PHE A 60 -11.76 -5.20 9.85
N ILE A 61 -12.46 -4.06 9.71
CA ILE A 61 -12.85 -3.22 10.84
C ILE A 61 -14.16 -3.77 11.42
N ARG A 62 -14.14 -4.13 12.71
CA ARG A 62 -15.34 -4.59 13.43
C ARG A 62 -16.43 -3.52 13.42
N GLN A 63 -17.70 -3.91 13.26
CA GLN A 63 -18.85 -3.01 13.12
C GLN A 63 -19.00 -1.95 14.24
N ARG A 64 -18.46 -2.20 15.44
CA ARG A 64 -18.51 -1.27 16.59
C ARG A 64 -17.23 -0.45 16.80
N VAL A 65 -16.24 -0.61 15.92
CA VAL A 65 -14.96 0.12 16.00
C VAL A 65 -14.98 1.24 14.98
N LYS A 66 -14.61 2.46 15.40
CA LYS A 66 -14.48 3.61 14.50
C LYS A 66 -13.56 3.25 13.34
N ALA A 67 -14.04 3.44 12.12
CA ALA A 67 -13.20 3.29 10.95
C ALA A 67 -12.15 4.42 10.94
N PHE A 68 -10.88 4.05 11.05
CA PHE A 68 -9.78 4.99 10.93
C PHE A 68 -9.33 5.08 9.45
N ASP A 69 -8.92 6.28 9.03
CA ASP A 69 -8.26 6.45 7.74
C ASP A 69 -6.79 6.06 7.87
N THR A 70 -6.47 4.87 7.37
CA THR A 70 -5.13 4.29 7.38
C THR A 70 -4.43 4.42 6.01
N MET A 71 -4.93 5.32 5.15
CA MET A 71 -4.35 5.64 3.84
C MET A 71 -3.02 6.40 3.96
N ASN A 72 -2.88 7.22 5.00
CA ASN A 72 -1.67 8.01 5.22
C ASN A 72 -1.17 7.74 6.65
N ALA A 73 0.13 7.50 6.77
CA ALA A 73 0.81 7.47 8.05
C ALA A 73 1.57 8.78 8.26
N ARG A 74 1.46 9.38 9.45
CA ARG A 74 2.33 10.51 9.81
C ARG A 74 3.69 9.95 10.22
N SER A 75 4.77 10.36 9.54
CA SER A 75 6.12 9.86 9.78
C SER A 75 6.54 9.96 11.25
N GLU A 76 6.17 11.06 11.92
CA GLU A 76 6.46 11.31 13.35
C GLU A 76 5.87 10.26 14.31
N SER A 77 4.82 9.53 13.90
CA SER A 77 4.07 8.60 14.77
C SER A 77 3.86 7.20 14.18
N VAL A 78 4.45 6.91 13.01
CA VAL A 78 4.26 5.65 12.27
C VAL A 78 4.68 4.42 13.09
N GLY A 79 5.75 4.53 13.88
CA GLY A 79 6.25 3.46 14.76
C GLY A 79 5.49 3.31 16.09
N GLN A 80 4.58 4.22 16.43
CA GLN A 80 3.86 4.19 17.71
C GLN A 80 2.41 3.73 17.56
N LYS A 81 1.75 4.08 16.44
CA LYS A 81 0.33 3.77 16.23
C LYS A 81 0.14 2.30 15.85
N THR A 82 -0.76 1.61 16.56
CA THR A 82 -1.08 0.19 16.33
C THR A 82 -1.42 -0.14 14.89
N SER A 83 -2.10 0.76 14.17
CA SER A 83 -2.46 0.55 12.76
C SER A 83 -1.27 0.54 11.79
N PHE A 84 -0.08 1.00 12.21
CA PHE A 84 1.06 1.22 11.33
C PHE A 84 2.35 0.56 11.84
N ARG A 85 2.51 0.44 13.17
CA ARG A 85 3.75 0.04 13.84
C ARG A 85 4.30 -1.30 13.35
N THR A 86 3.45 -2.30 13.11
CA THR A 86 3.92 -3.63 12.64
C THR A 86 4.58 -3.53 11.26
N ALA A 87 3.95 -2.83 10.31
CA ALA A 87 4.50 -2.63 8.97
C ALA A 87 5.72 -1.68 8.96
N GLY A 88 5.69 -0.65 9.82
CA GLY A 88 6.80 0.30 9.93
C GLY A 88 8.08 -0.31 10.52
N MET A 89 7.96 -1.16 11.54
CA MET A 89 9.13 -1.83 12.14
C MET A 89 9.73 -2.88 11.21
N SER A 90 8.91 -3.61 10.45
CA SER A 90 9.43 -4.60 9.50
C SER A 90 10.15 -3.95 8.31
N CYS A 91 9.80 -2.72 7.93
CA CYS A 91 10.49 -1.99 6.86
C CYS A 91 11.85 -1.43 7.29
N ASN A 92 12.00 -0.97 8.54
CA ASN A 92 13.25 -0.44 9.08
C ASN A 92 14.29 -1.51 9.46
N SER A 93 13.94 -2.79 9.33
CA SER A 93 14.83 -3.92 9.65
C SER A 93 15.47 -4.54 8.40
N LEU A 94 15.31 -3.90 7.23
CA LEU A 94 15.94 -4.21 5.94
C LEU A 94 17.00 -3.17 5.62
#